data_AF-A0A7R9LFC8-F1
#
_entry.id   AF-A0A7R9LFC8-F1
#
_cell.length_a   1.000
_cell.length_b   1.000
_cell.length_c   1.000
_cell.angle_alpha   90.00
_cell.angle_beta   90.00
_cell.angle_gamma   90.00
#
_symmetry.space_group_name_H-M   'P 1'
#
loop_
_entity.id
_entity.type
_entity.pdbx_description
1 polymer ?
#
loop_
_entity_poly.entity_id
_entity_poly.type
_entity_poly.pdbx_seq_one_letter_code
_entity_poly.pdbx_strand_id
1 'polypeptide(L)'
;MVSKMKEMDIFGLGNPLLDITATVDDDFLHKYSLPKNSAILAEPQHEAMYEEVINKYDIEYSAGGATQNTMRYCQWIIGKNNQVTTFCGSVGNDYFGKIMEKKAKTDGVNVKYMTAPDKNTGTCAILLTDGGQNRAMCAYLGIVTSISLSLYSLFSSFVF
;
A
#
# COMPACT_ATOMS: atom_id res chain seq x y z
N MET A 1 -17.06 15.38 -19.03
CA MET A 1 -15.59 15.37 -18.88
C MET A 1 -14.99 13.95 -18.86
N VAL A 2 -15.62 12.96 -18.22
CA VAL A 2 -15.12 11.57 -18.17
C VAL A 2 -15.11 10.86 -19.55
N SER A 3 -15.99 11.25 -20.47
CA SER A 3 -16.21 10.57 -21.76
C SER A 3 -15.06 10.64 -22.79
N LYS A 4 -13.94 11.30 -22.48
CA LYS A 4 -12.76 11.37 -23.36
C LYS A 4 -11.53 10.61 -22.82
N MET A 5 -11.57 10.14 -21.57
CA MET A 5 -10.42 9.46 -20.97
C MET A 5 -10.37 7.99 -21.37
N LYS A 6 -9.17 7.54 -21.72
CA LYS A 6 -8.82 6.18 -22.13
C LYS A 6 -8.05 5.46 -21.03
N GLU A 7 -7.90 4.15 -21.18
CA GLU A 7 -7.00 3.36 -20.34
C GLU A 7 -5.60 3.99 -20.33
N MET A 8 -4.95 4.00 -19.17
CA MET A 8 -3.59 4.54 -18.96
C MET A 8 -3.38 6.06 -19.16
N ASP A 9 -4.43 6.87 -19.36
CA ASP A 9 -4.27 8.34 -19.48
C ASP A 9 -3.65 9.00 -18.23
N ILE A 10 -3.80 8.37 -17.06
CA ILE A 10 -3.16 8.81 -15.81
C ILE A 10 -2.23 7.71 -15.33
N PHE A 11 -0.95 8.03 -15.21
CA PHE A 11 0.07 7.09 -14.78
C PHE A 11 0.72 7.53 -13.47
N GLY A 12 0.82 6.60 -12.52
CA GLY A 12 1.48 6.79 -11.24
C GLY A 12 2.62 5.79 -11.04
N LEU A 13 3.77 6.29 -10.60
CA LEU A 13 4.89 5.46 -10.15
C LEU A 13 5.14 5.74 -8.67
N GLY A 14 5.27 4.69 -7.86
CA GLY A 14 5.63 4.87 -6.46
C GLY A 14 5.82 3.59 -5.68
N ASN A 15 5.79 3.75 -4.36
CA ASN A 15 6.01 2.68 -3.40
C ASN A 15 4.66 2.16 -2.90
N PRO A 16 4.20 0.99 -3.37
CA PRO A 16 2.98 0.42 -2.86
C PRO A 16 3.25 -0.22 -1.49
N LEU A 17 2.41 0.11 -0.51
CA LEU A 17 2.47 -0.45 0.84
C LEU A 17 1.12 -1.08 1.15
N LEU A 18 1.09 -2.28 1.73
CA LEU A 18 -0.17 -2.90 2.13
C LEU A 18 -0.54 -2.31 3.49
N ASP A 19 -1.65 -1.56 3.53
CA ASP A 19 -2.14 -1.02 4.77
C ASP A 19 -2.83 -2.15 5.55
N ILE A 20 -2.41 -2.34 6.80
CA ILE A 20 -2.98 -3.28 7.77
C ILE A 20 -3.60 -2.44 8.88
N THR A 21 -4.92 -2.26 8.81
CA THR A 21 -5.64 -1.41 9.75
C THR A 21 -6.23 -2.26 10.87
N ALA A 22 -6.03 -1.84 12.12
CA ALA A 22 -6.61 -2.46 13.30
C ALA A 22 -7.00 -1.39 14.33
N THR A 23 -8.08 -1.65 15.07
CA THR A 23 -8.40 -0.88 16.28
C THR A 23 -7.73 -1.54 17.48
N VAL A 24 -6.85 -0.81 18.15
CA VAL A 24 -6.03 -1.30 19.27
C VAL A 24 -6.27 -0.44 20.52
N ASP A 25 -5.66 -0.86 21.63
CA ASP A 25 -5.62 -0.11 22.89
C ASP A 25 -4.34 0.73 23.01
N ASP A 26 -4.34 1.68 23.95
CA ASP A 26 -3.18 2.55 24.20
C ASP A 26 -1.96 1.77 24.71
N ASP A 27 -2.18 0.67 25.44
CA ASP A 27 -1.12 -0.20 25.93
C ASP A 27 -0.34 -0.85 24.77
N PHE A 28 -1.02 -1.21 23.68
CA PHE A 28 -0.39 -1.71 22.46
C PHE A 28 0.51 -0.67 21.82
N LEU A 29 0.06 0.59 21.73
CA LEU A 29 0.89 1.68 21.21
C LEU A 29 2.12 1.91 22.09
N HIS A 30 1.94 1.92 23.41
CA HIS A 30 3.02 2.09 24.37
C HIS A 30 4.06 0.96 24.29
N LYS A 31 3.61 -0.30 24.17
CA LYS A 31 4.47 -1.48 24.03
C LYS A 31 5.46 -1.34 22.86
N TYR A 32 5.02 -0.75 21.75
CA TYR A 32 5.85 -0.58 20.55
C TYR A 32 6.38 0.85 20.38
N SER A 33 6.30 1.69 21.41
CA SER A 33 6.76 3.09 21.39
C SER A 33 6.20 3.90 20.22
N LEU A 34 4.91 3.72 19.92
CA LEU A 34 4.22 4.40 18.82
C LEU A 34 3.44 5.62 19.33
N PRO A 35 3.86 6.85 19.01
CA PRO A 35 3.10 8.03 19.41
C PRO A 35 1.76 8.08 18.67
N LYS A 36 0.69 8.53 19.34
CA LYS A 36 -0.59 8.83 18.69
C LYS A 36 -0.38 9.91 17.61
N ASN A 37 -1.14 9.83 16.51
CA ASN A 37 -1.09 10.77 15.38
C ASN A 37 0.29 10.91 14.73
N SER A 38 1.07 9.83 14.73
CA SER A 38 2.40 9.78 14.14
C SER A 38 2.46 8.94 12.87
N ALA A 39 3.53 9.14 12.12
CA ALA A 39 3.94 8.30 11.00
C ALA A 39 5.44 8.06 11.12
N ILE A 40 5.83 6.81 11.35
CA ILE A 40 7.23 6.42 11.53
C ILE A 40 7.62 5.28 10.59
N LEU A 41 8.92 5.10 10.40
CA LEU A 41 9.46 3.90 9.75
C LEU A 41 9.66 2.80 10.78
N ALA A 42 9.41 1.57 10.37
CA ALA A 42 9.61 0.40 11.21
C ALA A 42 11.11 0.16 11.46
N GLU A 43 11.50 0.22 12.72
CA GLU A 43 12.76 -0.30 13.27
C GLU A 43 12.63 -1.77 13.73
N PRO A 44 13.74 -2.48 14.01
CA PRO A 44 13.71 -3.91 14.40
C PRO A 44 12.76 -4.25 15.56
N GLN A 45 12.56 -3.34 16.51
CA GLN A 45 11.62 -3.54 17.63
C GLN A 45 10.15 -3.69 17.19
N HIS A 46 9.81 -3.21 15.98
CA HIS A 46 8.45 -3.27 15.44
C HIS A 46 8.21 -4.52 14.59
N GLU A 47 9.21 -5.37 14.34
CA GLU A 47 9.04 -6.54 13.47
C GLU A 47 7.95 -7.49 13.99
N ALA A 48 8.02 -7.82 15.28
CA ALA A 48 7.02 -8.66 15.96
C ALA A 48 5.62 -8.02 16.05
N MET A 49 5.53 -6.69 15.93
CA MET A 49 4.26 -5.97 16.00
C MET A 49 3.31 -6.39 14.86
N TYR A 50 3.83 -6.56 13.64
CA TYR A 50 2.99 -6.87 12.48
C TYR A 50 2.30 -8.23 12.63
N GLU A 51 3.03 -9.23 13.10
CA GLU A 51 2.47 -10.56 13.38
C GLU A 51 1.47 -10.51 14.55
N GLU A 52 1.79 -9.77 15.61
CA GLU A 52 0.89 -9.63 16.76
C GLU A 52 -0.42 -8.93 16.38
N VAL A 53 -0.37 -7.87 15.56
CA VAL A 53 -1.56 -7.18 15.07
C VAL A 53 -2.47 -8.14 14.29
N ILE A 54 -1.90 -8.92 13.37
CA ILE A 54 -2.64 -9.84 12.50
C ILE A 54 -3.30 -10.96 13.30
N ASN A 55 -2.64 -11.44 14.36
CA ASN A 55 -3.11 -12.58 15.14
C ASN A 55 -4.08 -12.19 16.28
N LYS A 56 -3.95 -10.98 16.82
CA LYS A 56 -4.68 -10.55 18.01
C LYS A 56 -5.94 -9.72 17.70
N TYR A 57 -5.95 -8.97 16.61
CA TYR A 57 -7.02 -8.00 16.31
C TYR A 57 -7.75 -8.36 15.01
N ASP A 58 -8.99 -7.88 14.90
CA ASP A 58 -9.68 -7.85 13.62
C ASP A 58 -9.00 -6.81 12.71
N ILE A 59 -8.51 -7.27 11.57
CA ILE A 59 -7.75 -6.44 10.63
C ILE A 59 -8.49 -6.20 9.32
N GLU A 60 -8.22 -5.04 8.73
CA GLU A 60 -8.59 -4.73 7.36
C GLU A 60 -7.35 -4.50 6.50
N TYR A 61 -7.28 -5.19 5.36
CA TYR A 61 -6.27 -4.94 4.34
C TYR A 61 -6.76 -3.95 3.28
N SER A 62 -5.94 -2.95 2.97
CA SER A 62 -6.17 -2.04 1.84
C SER A 62 -4.91 -1.79 1.02
N ALA A 63 -5.08 -1.51 -0.28
CA ALA A 63 -3.98 -1.22 -1.19
C ALA A 63 -3.46 0.21 -0.97
N GLY A 64 -2.46 0.37 -0.10
CA GLY A 64 -1.93 1.65 0.35
C GLY A 64 -0.72 2.15 -0.44
N GLY A 65 -0.01 3.10 0.15
CA GLY A 65 1.07 3.86 -0.47
C GLY A 65 0.57 5.14 -1.14
N ALA A 66 1.28 6.27 -0.96
CA ALA A 66 0.77 7.60 -1.30
C ALA A 66 0.32 7.74 -2.76
N THR A 67 1.20 7.45 -3.72
CA THR A 67 0.86 7.53 -5.15
C THR A 67 -0.23 6.54 -5.55
N GLN A 68 -0.20 5.33 -4.99
CA GLN A 68 -1.23 4.32 -5.26
C GLN A 68 -2.59 4.75 -4.74
N ASN A 69 -2.66 5.35 -3.55
CA ASN A 69 -3.88 5.94 -3.00
C ASN A 69 -4.41 7.04 -3.92
N THR A 70 -3.54 7.92 -4.42
CA THR A 70 -3.95 8.94 -5.41
C THR A 70 -4.55 8.30 -6.66
N MET A 71 -3.92 7.27 -7.24
CA MET A 71 -4.45 6.56 -8.41
C MET A 71 -5.82 5.93 -8.12
N ARG A 72 -5.96 5.26 -6.97
CA ARG A 72 -7.24 4.67 -6.53
C ARG A 72 -8.34 5.70 -6.39
N TYR A 73 -8.07 6.85 -5.76
CA TYR A 73 -9.05 7.93 -5.62
C TYR A 73 -9.40 8.58 -6.96
N CYS A 74 -8.41 8.84 -7.82
CA CYS A 74 -8.65 9.33 -9.18
C CYS A 74 -9.55 8.35 -9.94
N GLN A 75 -9.28 7.05 -9.87
CA GLN A 75 -10.09 6.03 -10.53
C GLN A 75 -11.51 5.99 -9.98
N TRP A 76 -11.68 6.12 -8.67
CA TRP A 76 -12.99 6.14 -8.02
C TRP A 76 -13.84 7.32 -8.50
N ILE A 77 -13.26 8.53 -8.60
CA ILE A 77 -13.94 9.73 -9.12
C ILE A 77 -14.35 9.54 -10.60
N ILE A 78 -13.48 8.90 -11.39
CA ILE A 78 -13.71 8.65 -12.82
C ILE A 78 -14.73 7.53 -13.06
N GLY A 79 -14.81 6.57 -12.15
CA GLY A 79 -15.59 5.34 -12.28
C GLY A 79 -14.73 4.16 -12.77
N LYS A 80 -15.14 2.93 -12.42
CA LYS A 80 -14.28 1.72 -12.53
C LYS A 80 -14.22 1.07 -13.93
N ASN A 81 -14.96 1.57 -14.91
CA ASN A 81 -15.21 0.81 -16.15
C ASN A 81 -14.07 0.85 -17.18
N ASN A 82 -13.10 1.77 -17.04
CA ASN A 82 -12.18 2.11 -18.13
C ASN A 82 -10.68 2.07 -17.75
N GLN A 83 -10.30 1.63 -16.54
CA GLN A 83 -8.90 1.49 -16.11
C GLN A 83 -7.99 2.71 -16.48
N VAL A 84 -8.56 3.90 -16.35
CA VAL A 84 -7.92 5.17 -16.76
C VAL A 84 -6.63 5.43 -15.99
N THR A 85 -6.60 5.04 -14.72
CA THR A 85 -5.41 5.15 -13.88
C THR A 85 -4.60 3.87 -13.93
N THR A 86 -3.29 4.02 -14.05
CA THR A 86 -2.32 2.94 -14.00
C THR A 86 -1.30 3.21 -12.92
N PHE A 87 -0.98 2.18 -12.14
CA PHE A 87 0.01 2.29 -11.08
C PHE A 87 1.11 1.24 -11.25
N CYS A 88 2.36 1.71 -11.23
CA CYS A 88 3.55 0.87 -11.22
C CYS A 88 4.29 0.98 -9.88
N GLY A 89 4.83 -0.14 -9.43
CA GLY A 89 5.63 -0.24 -8.21
C GLY A 89 6.18 -1.64 -8.02
N SER A 90 6.86 -1.89 -6.91
CA SER A 90 7.42 -3.22 -6.59
C SER A 90 6.71 -3.84 -5.40
N VAL A 91 6.43 -5.14 -5.51
CA VAL A 91 5.89 -5.98 -4.43
C VAL A 91 6.74 -7.25 -4.30
N GLY A 92 6.66 -7.92 -3.15
CA GLY A 92 7.21 -9.27 -2.98
C GLY A 92 6.36 -10.30 -3.71
N ASN A 93 6.94 -11.45 -4.05
CA ASN A 93 6.15 -12.61 -4.49
C ASN A 93 5.55 -13.36 -3.29
N ASP A 94 4.78 -12.65 -2.48
CA ASP A 94 4.25 -13.14 -1.21
C ASP A 94 2.72 -12.97 -1.11
N TYR A 95 2.16 -13.39 0.03
CA TYR A 95 0.73 -13.27 0.32
C TYR A 95 0.24 -11.82 0.30
N PHE A 96 1.03 -10.88 0.85
CA PHE A 96 0.67 -9.47 0.92
C PHE A 96 0.67 -8.79 -0.44
N GLY A 97 1.63 -9.11 -1.31
CA GLY A 97 1.67 -8.63 -2.70
C GLY A 97 0.43 -9.05 -3.48
N LYS A 98 -0.02 -10.31 -3.29
CA LYS A 98 -1.25 -10.82 -3.91
C LYS A 98 -2.51 -10.12 -3.40
N ILE A 99 -2.62 -9.86 -2.09
CA ILE A 99 -3.74 -9.09 -1.53
C ILE A 99 -3.75 -7.67 -2.08
N MET A 100 -2.59 -7.02 -2.07
CA MET A 100 -2.42 -5.66 -2.55
C MET A 100 -2.88 -5.52 -4.01
N GLU A 101 -2.46 -6.44 -4.88
CA GLU A 101 -2.87 -6.49 -6.28
C GLU A 101 -4.38 -6.69 -6.42
N LYS A 102 -4.95 -7.65 -5.69
CA LYS A 102 -6.40 -7.91 -5.71
C LYS A 102 -7.19 -6.67 -5.28
N LYS A 103 -6.78 -6.00 -4.21
CA LYS A 103 -7.45 -4.81 -3.67
C LYS A 103 -7.38 -3.63 -4.65
N ALA A 104 -6.20 -3.33 -5.19
CA ALA A 104 -6.03 -2.25 -6.16
C ALA A 104 -6.83 -2.50 -7.46
N LYS A 105 -6.84 -3.74 -7.96
CA LYS A 105 -7.66 -4.13 -9.12
C LYS A 105 -9.17 -4.03 -8.83
N THR A 106 -9.59 -4.38 -7.63
CA THR A 106 -11.00 -4.23 -7.19
C THR A 106 -11.43 -2.76 -7.20
N ASP A 107 -10.49 -1.83 -6.99
CA ASP A 107 -10.73 -0.39 -7.09
C ASP A 107 -10.68 0.15 -8.53
N GLY A 108 -10.43 -0.72 -9.51
CA GLY A 108 -10.44 -0.39 -10.94
C GLY A 108 -9.11 0.15 -11.46
N VAL A 109 -8.05 0.17 -10.64
CA VAL A 109 -6.72 0.63 -11.06
C VAL A 109 -6.04 -0.46 -11.89
N ASN A 110 -5.42 -0.08 -13.01
CA ASN A 110 -4.55 -0.97 -13.76
C ASN A 110 -3.18 -1.05 -13.06
N VAL A 111 -2.98 -2.05 -12.22
CA VAL A 111 -1.70 -2.23 -11.51
C VAL A 111 -0.73 -3.05 -12.32
N LYS A 112 0.52 -2.60 -12.38
CA LYS A 112 1.65 -3.28 -13.00
C LYS A 112 2.79 -3.36 -11.99
N TYR A 113 2.70 -4.35 -11.10
CA TYR A 113 3.75 -4.55 -10.11
C TYR A 113 4.92 -5.37 -10.66
N MET A 114 6.13 -4.97 -10.31
CA MET A 114 7.30 -5.84 -10.38
C MET A 114 7.35 -6.72 -9.14
N THR A 115 7.50 -8.02 -9.35
CA THR A 115 7.64 -8.98 -8.25
C THR A 115 9.11 -9.35 -8.04
N ALA A 116 9.58 -9.29 -6.80
CA ALA A 116 10.89 -9.84 -6.41
C ALA A 116 10.67 -11.12 -5.57
N PRO A 117 11.27 -12.28 -5.93
CA PRO A 117 11.09 -13.52 -5.18
C PRO A 117 11.67 -13.47 -3.75
N ASP A 118 12.80 -12.79 -3.56
CA ASP A 118 13.59 -12.84 -2.32
C ASP A 118 13.35 -11.66 -1.37
N LYS A 119 12.32 -10.83 -1.62
CA LYS A 119 12.01 -9.67 -0.77
C LYS A 119 10.52 -9.62 -0.45
N ASN A 120 10.22 -9.15 0.76
CA ASN A 120 8.86 -8.99 1.24
C ASN A 120 8.21 -7.72 0.67
N THR A 121 6.90 -7.78 0.44
CA THR A 121 6.05 -6.63 0.15
C THR A 121 6.09 -5.64 1.31
N GLY A 122 6.18 -4.34 1.02
CA GLY A 122 6.10 -3.31 2.06
C GLY A 122 4.70 -3.24 2.68
N THR A 123 4.63 -2.94 3.97
CA THR A 123 3.39 -2.89 4.76
C THR A 123 3.36 -1.60 5.59
N CYS A 124 2.17 -1.15 5.95
CA CYS A 124 1.97 -0.05 6.88
C CYS A 124 0.93 -0.48 7.91
N ALA A 125 1.34 -0.60 9.18
CA ALA A 125 0.40 -0.80 10.27
C ALA A 125 -0.31 0.52 10.55
N ILE A 126 -1.64 0.53 10.42
CA ILE A 126 -2.50 1.67 10.75
C ILE A 126 -3.26 1.32 12.02
N LEU A 127 -2.79 1.85 13.14
CA LEU A 127 -3.31 1.53 14.46
C LEU A 127 -4.23 2.65 14.93
N LEU A 128 -5.51 2.31 15.07
CA LEU A 128 -6.57 3.22 15.47
C LEU A 128 -6.84 3.08 16.98
N THR A 129 -6.88 4.21 17.68
CA THR A 129 -7.28 4.30 19.10
C THR A 129 -8.42 5.30 19.26
N ASP A 130 -9.06 5.32 20.43
CA ASP A 130 -10.12 6.28 20.77
C ASP A 130 -11.29 6.32 19.77
N GLY A 131 -11.71 5.13 19.31
CA GLY A 131 -12.78 4.99 18.31
C GLY A 131 -12.40 5.52 16.92
N GLY A 132 -11.10 5.58 16.61
CA GLY A 132 -10.58 6.06 15.32
C GLY A 132 -10.22 7.55 15.28
N GLN A 133 -10.32 8.26 16.41
CA GLN A 133 -9.90 9.67 16.50
C GLN A 133 -8.38 9.85 16.41
N ASN A 134 -7.64 8.84 16.87
CA ASN A 134 -6.18 8.84 16.87
C ASN A 134 -5.65 7.72 15.98
N ARG A 135 -4.61 8.04 15.19
CA ARG A 135 -4.00 7.10 14.24
C ARG A 135 -2.47 7.10 14.37
N ALA A 136 -1.88 5.96 14.72
CA ALA A 136 -0.44 5.75 14.61
C ALA A 136 -0.13 4.92 13.38
N MET A 137 0.83 5.37 12.57
CA MET A 137 1.27 4.68 11.36
C MET A 137 2.72 4.24 11.49
N CYS A 138 2.98 2.96 11.26
CA CYS A 138 4.33 2.41 11.24
C CYS A 138 4.54 1.70 9.90
N ALA A 139 5.47 2.20 9.09
CA ALA A 139 5.70 1.72 7.73
C ALA A 139 6.95 0.83 7.65
N TYR A 140 6.78 -0.42 7.26
CA TYR A 140 7.84 -1.33 6.86
C TYR A 140 7.99 -1.30 5.34
N LEU A 141 9.13 -0.81 4.86
CA LEU A 141 9.30 -0.55 3.43
C LEU A 141 9.51 -1.82 2.59
N GLY A 142 10.08 -2.90 3.14
CA GLY A 142 10.36 -4.12 2.38
C GLY A 142 11.08 -3.86 1.05
N ILE A 143 10.57 -4.45 -0.03
CA ILE A 143 11.08 -4.33 -1.41
C ILE A 143 11.02 -2.90 -1.97
N VAL A 144 10.18 -1.99 -1.45
CA VAL A 144 10.01 -0.66 -2.06
C VAL A 144 11.26 0.21 -1.94
N THR A 145 12.20 -0.15 -1.05
CA THR A 145 13.55 0.44 -0.98
C THR A 145 14.38 0.20 -2.25
N SER A 146 13.95 -0.71 -3.12
CA SER A 146 14.71 -1.21 -4.27
C SER A 146 14.03 -0.85 -5.60
N ILE A 147 13.64 0.41 -5.80
CA ILE A 147 13.24 0.88 -7.14
C ILE A 147 14.45 0.74 -8.07
N SER A 148 14.51 -0.34 -8.83
CA SER A 148 15.61 -0.65 -9.73
C SER A 148 15.38 -0.07 -11.12
N LEU A 149 16.46 0.10 -11.88
CA LEU A 149 16.43 0.48 -13.30
C LEU A 149 15.54 -0.44 -14.17
N SER A 150 15.33 -1.69 -13.75
CA SER A 150 14.40 -2.60 -14.44
C SER A 150 12.94 -2.11 -14.42
N LEU A 151 12.56 -1.31 -13.42
CA LEU A 151 11.25 -0.69 -13.34
C LEU A 151 11.10 0.45 -14.35
N TYR A 152 12.19 1.15 -14.68
CA TYR A 152 12.25 2.06 -15.83
C TYR A 152 12.16 1.32 -17.16
N SER A 153 12.79 0.15 -17.29
CA SER A 153 12.66 -0.67 -18.52
C SER A 153 11.21 -1.15 -18.71
N LEU A 154 10.58 -1.65 -17.64
CA LEU A 154 9.15 -2.00 -17.67
C LEU A 154 8.29 -0.78 -18.04
N PHE A 155 8.56 0.38 -17.42
CA PHE A 155 7.91 1.64 -17.78
C PHE A 155 8.05 1.97 -19.27
N SER A 156 9.26 1.86 -19.84
CA SER A 156 9.47 2.15 -21.26
C SER A 156 8.66 1.25 -22.18
N SER A 157 8.45 -0.03 -21.82
CA SER A 157 7.66 -0.98 -22.62
C SER A 157 6.15 -0.73 -22.62
N PHE A 158 5.65 0.09 -21.70
CA PHE A 158 4.23 0.40 -21.59
C PHE A 158 3.86 1.79 -22.14
N VAL A 159 4.83 2.69 -22.23
CA VAL A 159 4.62 4.09 -22.65
C VAL A 159 5.06 4.35 -24.09
N PHE A 160 6.05 3.58 -24.60
CA PHE A 160 6.57 3.68 -25.96
C PHE A 160 6.35 2.37 -26.72
#